data_AF-E9FXN8-F1
#
_entry.id   AF-E9FXN8-F1
#
_cell.length_a   1.000
_cell.length_b   1.000
_cell.length_c   1.000
_cell.angle_alpha   90.00
_cell.angle_beta   90.00
_cell.angle_gamma   90.00
#
_symmetry.space_group_name_H-M   'P 1'
#
loop_
_entity.id
_entity.type
_entity.pdbx_description
1 polymer ?
#
loop_
_entity_poly.entity_id
_entity_poly.type
_entity_poly.pdbx_seq_one_letter_code
_entity_poly.pdbx_strand_id
1 'polypeptide(L)'
;DKAARDALLSFSCHLRRGRVEQAYQAVRSFANPKIWESLARSCVQLRRPDVGLICLGKLGNARAAAAVRSAQEKYLGQVDAITAVLAVQLGMIKDAEAMCEQSLCYDLLSRMYQASNRWDEALQLAHTKDRINLKRTYYEYARHLEGEGNTTLALQMYEKCQTHHFDVPRMLFEDTTALQNYCTSSRDPERLRWWAQFLESSGEMDTALEHYARAGDYLSLVRLHCYLGDLNRATELAEQSQDRAACFHVARQHEANDNIPEALKFFGQAAAYGNAVRLCKEHELDDQLYRYAMLGEQEEMIEAARYFEGSSTNSDRQPRFDRAVMLYSKAGLLDTALDLASRTEQHEAVLELARRLDKNSNPASLQRCADYLASHRHYDAAVDLLAMAGKNSDAVDMCLKYNVTLTEALADQLVNGENNSRLLTQLAEVAQRQGDYQLAAKKFTQAGDKYQAMKALLKSGDTDRIVFFANVSRQPDIYILAGNYLQTLDWRSHPEYVKHIVTFYTKARSPDLLVGFYEACAQAEVDEYQNYDNAMNALKEAHKIMSKTPESSQSTRSKALYMKMAFLEQFINIRKMSATNLQGISQFESILQSSSMDLGILKPGNVYSAIFQLYV
;
A
#
# COMPACT_ATOMS: atom_id res chain seq x y z
N ASP A 1 21.02 -64.90 56.54
CA ASP A 1 19.76 -64.17 56.75
C ASP A 1 18.60 -64.66 55.92
N LYS A 2 17.51 -65.04 56.58
CA LYS A 2 16.23 -65.38 55.96
C LYS A 2 15.59 -64.16 55.28
N ALA A 3 15.62 -63.00 55.96
CA ALA A 3 15.12 -61.73 55.44
C ALA A 3 15.82 -61.28 54.14
N ALA A 4 17.15 -61.48 54.03
CA ALA A 4 17.89 -61.16 52.82
C ALA A 4 17.52 -62.09 51.64
N ARG A 5 17.28 -63.38 51.91
CA ARG A 5 16.84 -64.35 50.90
C ARG A 5 15.42 -64.06 50.43
N ASP A 6 14.52 -63.72 51.35
CA ASP A 6 13.13 -63.35 51.04
C ASP A 6 13.08 -62.04 50.24
N ALA A 7 13.96 -61.07 50.53
CA ALA A 7 14.10 -59.83 49.75
C ALA A 7 14.69 -60.06 48.35
N LEU A 8 15.62 -61.00 48.17
CA LEU A 8 16.12 -61.38 46.84
C LEU A 8 15.08 -62.17 46.03
N LEU A 9 14.28 -63.02 46.68
CA LEU A 9 13.17 -63.73 46.07
C LEU A 9 12.07 -62.75 45.63
N SER A 10 11.68 -61.80 46.49
CA SER A 10 10.72 -60.76 46.14
C SER A 10 11.26 -59.87 45.02
N PHE A 11 12.52 -59.47 45.05
CA PHE A 11 13.20 -58.73 43.98
C PHE A 11 13.10 -59.44 42.62
N SER A 12 13.48 -60.72 42.55
CA SER A 12 13.41 -61.50 41.31
C SER A 12 11.98 -61.69 40.81
N CYS A 13 11.00 -61.82 41.71
CA CYS A 13 9.58 -61.89 41.38
C CYS A 13 9.05 -60.55 40.84
N HIS A 14 9.41 -59.43 41.48
CA HIS A 14 9.02 -58.09 41.04
C HIS A 14 9.65 -57.71 39.69
N LEU A 15 10.91 -58.09 39.45
CA LEU A 15 11.58 -57.92 38.16
C LEU A 15 10.88 -58.69 37.04
N ARG A 16 10.57 -59.98 37.24
CA ARG A 16 9.83 -60.78 36.24
C ARG A 16 8.43 -60.25 35.95
N ARG A 17 7.81 -59.56 36.90
CA ARG A 17 6.48 -58.93 36.78
C ARG A 17 6.53 -57.49 36.25
N GLY A 18 7.71 -56.97 35.89
CA GLY A 18 7.89 -55.61 35.37
C GLY A 18 7.72 -54.49 36.40
N ARG A 19 7.65 -54.80 37.70
CA ARG A 19 7.41 -53.82 38.77
C ARG A 19 8.73 -53.28 39.34
N VAL A 20 9.37 -52.39 38.58
CA VAL A 20 10.72 -51.86 38.88
C VAL A 20 10.78 -51.10 40.21
N GLU A 21 9.76 -50.30 40.56
CA GLU A 21 9.74 -49.54 41.83
C GLU A 21 9.72 -50.45 43.06
N GLN A 22 8.95 -51.54 42.99
CA GLN A 22 8.85 -52.53 44.06
C GLN A 22 10.13 -53.36 44.15
N ALA A 23 10.77 -53.65 43.01
CA ALA A 23 12.08 -54.28 42.95
C ALA A 23 13.18 -53.38 43.56
N TYR A 24 13.15 -52.07 43.29
CA TYR A 24 14.06 -51.10 43.89
C TYR A 24 13.91 -51.04 45.42
N GLN A 25 12.67 -51.00 45.92
CA GLN A 25 12.39 -50.99 47.37
C GLN A 25 12.92 -52.25 48.07
N ALA A 26 12.80 -53.42 47.44
CA ALA A 26 13.30 -54.69 47.97
C ALA A 26 14.85 -54.73 48.06
N VAL A 27 15.55 -53.99 47.19
CA VAL A 27 17.01 -54.03 47.06
C VAL A 27 17.73 -52.82 47.68
N ARG A 28 17.00 -51.78 48.10
CA ARG A 28 17.55 -50.52 48.65
C ARG A 28 18.59 -50.71 49.76
N SER A 29 18.46 -51.74 50.59
CA SER A 29 19.35 -52.04 51.71
C SER A 29 20.63 -52.81 51.32
N PHE A 30 20.72 -53.31 50.08
CA PHE A 30 21.86 -54.11 49.62
C PHE A 30 22.92 -53.23 48.95
N ALA A 31 24.19 -53.46 49.29
CA ALA A 31 25.34 -52.77 48.70
C ALA A 31 26.02 -53.55 47.56
N ASN A 32 25.52 -54.74 47.20
CA ASN A 32 26.19 -55.60 46.22
C ASN A 32 26.01 -55.05 44.79
N PRO A 33 27.11 -54.72 44.07
CA PRO A 33 27.05 -54.10 42.75
C PRO A 33 26.35 -54.98 41.70
N LYS A 34 26.47 -56.31 41.79
CA LYS A 34 25.85 -57.23 40.82
C LYS A 34 24.32 -57.16 40.82
N ILE A 35 23.72 -56.86 41.97
CA ILE A 35 22.25 -56.72 42.10
C ILE A 35 21.79 -55.43 41.44
N TRP A 36 22.55 -54.34 41.65
CA TRP A 36 22.29 -53.05 41.02
C TRP A 36 22.51 -53.07 39.52
N GLU A 37 23.50 -53.84 39.03
CA GLU A 37 23.71 -54.08 37.60
C GLU A 37 22.56 -54.88 36.98
N SER A 38 22.10 -55.94 37.65
CA SER A 38 20.93 -56.73 37.21
C SER A 38 19.64 -55.90 37.18
N LEU A 39 19.44 -55.04 38.18
CA LEU A 39 18.33 -54.07 38.19
C LEU A 39 18.48 -53.05 37.06
N ALA A 40 19.67 -52.50 36.82
CA ALA A 40 19.93 -51.54 35.75
C ALA A 40 19.66 -52.14 34.35
N ARG A 41 20.07 -53.38 34.10
CA ARG A 41 19.76 -54.10 32.84
C ARG A 41 18.25 -54.35 32.68
N SER A 42 17.57 -54.65 33.78
CA SER A 42 16.11 -54.80 33.78
C SER A 42 15.39 -53.47 33.52
N CYS A 43 15.92 -52.34 34.03
CA CYS A 43 15.41 -51.01 33.75
C CYS A 43 15.51 -50.64 32.26
N VAL A 44 16.56 -51.11 31.56
CA VAL A 44 16.67 -50.98 30.09
C VAL A 44 15.54 -51.73 29.41
N GLN A 45 15.35 -53.01 29.70
CA GLN A 45 14.30 -53.83 29.08
C GLN A 45 12.88 -53.28 29.30
N LEU A 46 12.66 -52.62 30.44
CA LEU A 46 11.37 -52.06 30.84
C LEU A 46 11.21 -50.57 30.49
N ARG A 47 12.16 -49.96 29.75
CA ARG A 47 12.12 -48.55 29.32
C ARG A 47 11.94 -47.56 30.47
N ARG A 48 12.63 -47.80 31.59
CA ARG A 48 12.61 -46.94 32.80
C ARG A 48 13.98 -46.30 33.04
N PRO A 49 14.35 -45.25 32.28
CA PRO A 49 15.65 -44.61 32.43
C PRO A 49 15.82 -43.89 33.78
N ASP A 50 14.73 -43.43 34.40
CA ASP A 50 14.76 -42.72 35.69
C ASP A 50 15.31 -43.59 36.83
N VAL A 51 14.83 -44.84 36.91
CA VAL A 51 15.31 -45.81 37.90
C VAL A 51 16.69 -46.34 37.50
N GLY A 52 16.96 -46.46 36.19
CA GLY A 52 18.28 -46.78 35.67
C GLY A 52 19.37 -45.79 36.10
N LEU A 53 19.06 -44.48 36.09
CA LEU A 53 19.96 -43.42 36.55
C LEU A 53 20.32 -43.57 38.04
N ILE A 54 19.33 -43.90 38.88
CA ILE A 54 19.54 -44.16 40.31
C ILE A 54 20.45 -45.38 40.50
N CYS A 55 20.25 -46.44 39.70
CA CYS A 55 21.08 -47.64 39.73
C CYS A 55 22.53 -47.34 39.35
N LEU A 56 22.77 -46.52 38.31
CA LEU A 56 24.11 -46.08 37.93
C LEU A 56 24.81 -45.27 39.04
N GLY A 57 24.06 -44.45 39.76
CA GLY A 57 24.57 -43.72 40.92
C GLY A 57 25.00 -44.65 42.07
N LYS A 58 24.25 -45.73 42.33
CA LYS A 58 24.61 -46.75 43.32
C LYS A 58 25.77 -47.65 42.89
N LEU A 59 25.97 -47.82 41.59
CA LEU A 59 27.13 -48.50 41.01
C LEU A 59 28.42 -47.66 41.01
N GLY A 60 28.34 -46.37 41.35
CA GLY A 60 29.49 -45.46 41.35
C GLY A 60 29.96 -45.05 39.94
N ASN A 61 29.19 -45.35 38.89
CA ASN A 61 29.55 -45.01 37.52
C ASN A 61 29.08 -43.59 37.18
N ALA A 62 29.85 -42.60 37.67
CA ALA A 62 29.54 -41.18 37.49
C ALA A 62 29.48 -40.76 36.02
N ARG A 63 30.32 -41.35 35.15
CA ARG A 63 30.34 -41.08 33.70
C ARG A 63 29.05 -41.54 33.03
N ALA A 64 28.60 -42.76 33.32
CA ALA A 64 27.33 -43.27 32.78
C ALA A 64 26.14 -42.45 33.28
N ALA A 65 26.12 -42.09 34.56
CA ALA A 65 25.07 -41.26 35.13
C ALA A 65 25.05 -39.83 34.56
N ALA A 66 26.21 -39.28 34.19
CA ALA A 66 26.30 -37.99 33.49
C ALA A 66 25.79 -38.10 32.05
N ALA A 67 26.15 -39.17 31.32
CA ALA A 67 25.69 -39.41 29.96
C ALA A 67 24.16 -39.55 29.86
N VAL A 68 23.55 -40.26 30.81
CA VAL A 68 22.08 -40.41 30.87
C VAL A 68 21.39 -39.09 31.22
N ARG A 69 21.95 -38.27 32.12
CA ARG A 69 21.41 -36.93 32.43
C ARG A 69 21.46 -35.99 31.23
N SER A 70 22.59 -35.96 30.52
CA SER A 70 22.71 -35.19 29.28
C SER A 70 21.74 -35.66 28.20
N ALA A 71 21.46 -36.98 28.13
CA ALA A 71 20.45 -37.52 27.23
C ALA A 71 19.02 -37.13 27.63
N GLN A 72 18.70 -37.07 28.93
CA GLN A 72 17.40 -36.60 29.42
C GLN A 72 17.14 -35.13 29.05
N GLU A 73 18.18 -34.29 29.09
CA GLU A 73 18.09 -32.89 28.67
C GLU A 73 17.92 -32.75 27.15
N LYS A 74 18.66 -33.57 26.38
CA LYS A 74 18.68 -33.49 24.91
C LYS A 74 17.46 -34.11 24.23
N TYR A 75 16.93 -35.21 24.76
CA TYR A 75 15.84 -35.99 24.15
C TYR A 75 14.56 -35.93 25.00
N LEU A 76 14.07 -34.71 25.27
CA LEU A 76 12.92 -34.49 26.13
C LEU A 76 11.68 -35.24 25.61
N GLY A 77 11.12 -36.12 26.45
CA GLY A 77 9.94 -36.92 26.11
C GLY A 77 10.22 -38.20 25.30
N GLN A 78 11.45 -38.43 24.84
CA GLN A 78 11.83 -39.64 24.10
C GLN A 78 12.50 -40.67 25.03
N VAL A 79 11.67 -41.42 25.75
CA VAL A 79 12.11 -42.40 26.74
C VAL A 79 13.02 -43.47 26.13
N ASP A 80 12.74 -43.91 24.90
CA ASP A 80 13.50 -44.93 24.21
C ASP A 80 14.93 -44.48 23.85
N ALA A 81 15.12 -43.23 23.43
CA ALA A 81 16.44 -42.67 23.13
C ALA A 81 17.30 -42.54 24.40
N ILE A 82 16.69 -42.09 25.50
CA ILE A 82 17.36 -42.01 26.81
C ILE A 82 17.71 -43.42 27.31
N THR A 83 16.80 -44.38 27.13
CA THR A 83 17.01 -45.78 27.50
C THR A 83 18.11 -46.42 26.65
N ALA A 84 18.22 -46.06 25.37
CA ALA A 84 19.31 -46.52 24.50
C ALA A 84 20.67 -46.01 24.99
N VAL A 85 20.77 -44.74 25.43
CA VAL A 85 22.02 -44.23 26.04
C VAL A 85 22.38 -45.00 27.32
N LEU A 86 21.39 -45.30 28.17
CA LEU A 86 21.59 -46.15 29.35
C LEU A 86 22.08 -47.56 28.96
N ALA A 87 21.47 -48.17 27.94
CA ALA A 87 21.85 -49.48 27.43
C ALA A 87 23.30 -49.51 26.90
N VAL A 88 23.74 -48.46 26.18
CA VAL A 88 25.14 -48.32 25.74
C VAL A 88 26.10 -48.30 26.93
N GLN A 89 25.79 -47.53 27.98
CA GLN A 89 26.65 -47.47 29.18
C GLN A 89 26.72 -48.80 29.95
N LEU A 90 25.72 -49.67 29.79
CA LEU A 90 25.67 -51.00 30.42
C LEU A 90 26.21 -52.12 29.50
N GLY A 91 26.72 -51.79 28.31
CA GLY A 91 27.22 -52.76 27.33
C GLY A 91 26.14 -53.53 26.57
N MET A 92 24.88 -53.12 26.66
CA MET A 92 23.74 -53.75 25.98
C MET A 92 23.54 -53.15 24.58
N ILE A 93 24.54 -53.30 23.71
CA ILE A 93 24.60 -52.60 22.40
C ILE A 93 23.45 -53.01 21.47
N LYS A 94 23.11 -54.31 21.40
CA LYS A 94 22.01 -54.81 20.55
C LYS A 94 20.65 -54.25 20.96
N ASP A 95 20.42 -54.16 22.27
CA ASP A 95 19.17 -53.60 22.80
C ASP A 95 19.11 -52.09 22.54
N ALA A 96 20.24 -51.39 22.67
CA ALA A 96 20.36 -49.98 22.31
C ALA A 96 20.09 -49.72 20.82
N GLU A 97 20.63 -50.54 19.91
CA GLU A 97 20.39 -50.44 18.46
C GLU A 97 18.90 -50.59 18.14
N ALA A 98 18.26 -51.64 18.67
CA ALA A 98 16.83 -51.88 18.47
C ALA A 98 15.95 -50.73 19.01
N MET A 99 16.32 -50.16 20.16
CA MET A 99 15.60 -49.01 20.73
C MET A 99 15.78 -47.73 19.90
N CYS A 100 16.97 -47.48 19.37
CA CYS A 100 17.23 -46.35 18.48
C CYS A 100 16.47 -46.49 17.14
N GLU A 101 16.39 -47.70 16.59
CA GLU A 101 15.61 -47.97 15.38
C GLU A 101 14.11 -47.77 15.59
N GLN A 102 13.57 -48.26 16.71
CA GLN A 102 12.15 -48.11 17.05
C GLN A 102 11.76 -46.66 17.34
N SER A 103 12.65 -45.89 17.96
CA SER A 103 12.44 -44.48 18.28
C SER A 103 12.79 -43.52 17.13
N LEU A 104 13.22 -44.05 15.98
CA LEU A 104 13.65 -43.30 14.81
C LEU A 104 14.78 -42.29 15.11
N CYS A 105 15.54 -42.51 16.18
CA CYS A 105 16.65 -41.66 16.62
C CYS A 105 17.95 -42.06 15.90
N TYR A 106 17.99 -41.82 14.59
CA TYR A 106 19.09 -42.24 13.72
C TYR A 106 20.39 -41.48 13.97
N ASP A 107 20.34 -40.29 14.55
CA ASP A 107 21.53 -39.51 14.91
C ASP A 107 22.33 -40.19 16.04
N LEU A 108 21.63 -40.74 17.04
CA LEU A 108 22.22 -41.51 18.13
C LEU A 108 22.75 -42.85 17.61
N LEU A 109 21.98 -43.54 16.75
CA LEU A 109 22.40 -44.80 16.14
C LEU A 109 23.65 -44.63 15.28
N SER A 110 23.72 -43.55 14.48
CA SER A 110 24.90 -43.22 13.68
C SER A 110 26.12 -42.99 14.56
N ARG A 111 26.00 -42.23 15.66
CA ARG A 111 27.10 -42.04 16.61
C ARG A 111 27.52 -43.35 17.28
N MET A 112 26.59 -44.25 17.57
CA MET A 112 26.90 -45.57 18.13
C MET A 112 27.70 -46.43 17.15
N TYR A 113 27.32 -46.45 15.87
CA TYR A 113 28.08 -47.18 14.84
C TYR A 113 29.48 -46.60 14.65
N GLN A 114 29.60 -45.27 14.63
CA GLN A 114 30.91 -44.58 14.56
C GLN A 114 31.79 -44.94 15.77
N ALA A 115 31.24 -44.88 16.99
CA ALA A 115 31.97 -45.25 18.21
C ALA A 115 32.36 -46.74 18.27
N SER A 116 31.65 -47.60 17.54
CA SER A 116 31.90 -49.04 17.43
C SER A 116 32.80 -49.41 16.25
N ASN A 117 33.39 -48.43 15.56
CA ASN A 117 34.20 -48.61 14.35
C ASN A 117 33.45 -49.27 13.17
N ARG A 118 32.11 -49.20 13.16
CA ARG A 118 31.24 -49.74 12.08
C ARG A 118 30.88 -48.62 11.09
N TRP A 119 31.90 -48.08 10.42
CA TRP A 119 31.75 -46.90 9.56
C TRP A 119 30.87 -47.14 8.32
N ASP A 120 30.96 -48.31 7.69
CA ASP A 120 30.15 -48.64 6.51
C ASP A 120 28.66 -48.62 6.83
N GLU A 121 28.27 -49.17 7.98
CA GLU A 121 26.89 -49.17 8.46
C GLU A 121 26.43 -47.76 8.87
N ALA A 122 27.31 -46.98 9.52
CA ALA A 122 27.03 -45.58 9.83
C ALA A 122 26.76 -44.75 8.56
N LEU A 123 27.54 -44.98 7.50
CA LEU A 123 27.36 -44.31 6.21
C LEU A 123 26.09 -44.77 5.50
N GLN A 124 25.80 -46.08 5.46
CA GLN A 124 24.55 -46.60 4.89
C GLN A 124 23.33 -46.03 5.62
N LEU A 125 23.38 -45.96 6.95
CA LEU A 125 22.34 -45.35 7.76
C LEU A 125 22.17 -43.86 7.43
N ALA A 126 23.27 -43.12 7.32
CA ALA A 126 23.23 -41.70 6.97
C ALA A 126 22.68 -41.45 5.56
N HIS A 127 22.98 -42.31 4.58
CA HIS A 127 22.42 -42.20 3.22
C HIS A 127 20.91 -42.46 3.17
N THR A 128 20.45 -43.46 3.93
CA THR A 128 19.08 -43.95 3.85
C THR A 128 18.13 -43.19 4.78
N LYS A 129 18.55 -42.93 6.02
CA LYS A 129 17.67 -42.49 7.11
C LYS A 129 18.12 -41.19 7.80
N ASP A 130 19.40 -40.80 7.72
CA ASP A 130 19.95 -39.59 8.38
C ASP A 130 20.81 -38.72 7.45
N ARG A 131 20.17 -38.19 6.41
CA ARG A 131 20.85 -37.36 5.39
C ARG A 131 21.43 -36.06 5.96
N ILE A 132 20.86 -35.56 7.05
CA ILE A 132 21.30 -34.32 7.69
C ILE A 132 22.72 -34.48 8.24
N ASN A 133 23.02 -35.62 8.88
CA ASN A 133 24.33 -35.88 9.44
C ASN A 133 25.31 -36.55 8.47
N LEU A 134 24.93 -36.82 7.22
CA LEU A 134 25.77 -37.53 6.24
C LEU A 134 27.15 -36.89 6.05
N LYS A 135 27.21 -35.57 5.83
CA LYS A 135 28.49 -34.85 5.69
C LYS A 135 29.34 -34.94 6.95
N ARG A 136 28.70 -34.87 8.12
CA ARG A 136 29.36 -35.03 9.42
C ARG A 136 29.93 -36.43 9.59
N THR A 137 29.18 -37.47 9.25
CA THR A 137 29.66 -38.86 9.31
C THR A 137 30.85 -39.09 8.38
N TYR A 138 30.83 -38.52 7.16
CA TYR A 138 31.99 -38.52 6.28
C TYR A 138 33.20 -37.83 6.88
N TYR A 139 33.01 -36.66 7.51
CA TYR A 139 34.09 -35.91 8.15
C TYR A 139 34.71 -36.67 9.34
N GLU A 140 33.89 -37.23 10.23
CA GLU A 140 34.40 -38.03 11.37
C GLU A 140 35.13 -39.29 10.89
N TYR A 141 34.62 -39.93 9.82
CA TYR A 141 35.31 -41.07 9.21
C TYR A 141 36.63 -40.67 8.56
N ALA A 142 36.69 -39.52 7.88
CA ALA A 142 37.91 -38.97 7.32
C ALA A 142 38.97 -38.72 8.40
N ARG A 143 38.58 -38.13 9.54
CA ARG A 143 39.46 -37.92 10.70
C ARG A 143 39.97 -39.22 11.31
N HIS A 144 39.12 -40.24 11.35
CA HIS A 144 39.53 -41.56 11.82
C HIS A 144 40.59 -42.18 10.89
N LEU A 145 40.34 -42.16 9.58
CA LEU A 145 41.27 -42.65 8.57
C LEU A 145 42.59 -41.86 8.55
N GLU A 146 42.53 -40.54 8.76
CA GLU A 146 43.71 -39.68 8.94
C GLU A 146 44.53 -40.15 10.16
N GLY A 147 43.89 -40.39 11.30
CA GLY A 147 44.54 -40.90 12.51
C GLY A 147 45.14 -42.30 12.35
N GLU A 148 44.59 -43.13 11.46
CA GLU A 148 45.13 -44.44 11.08
C GLU A 148 46.28 -44.34 10.06
N GLY A 149 46.54 -43.16 9.50
CA GLY A 149 47.56 -42.93 8.46
C GLY A 149 47.11 -43.28 7.04
N ASN A 150 45.84 -43.57 6.80
CA ASN A 150 45.31 -43.86 5.47
C ASN A 150 44.88 -42.57 4.75
N THR A 151 45.87 -41.81 4.29
CA THR A 151 45.70 -40.50 3.66
C THR A 151 44.86 -40.53 2.38
N THR A 152 44.98 -41.60 1.58
CA THR A 152 44.26 -41.72 0.29
C THR A 152 42.74 -41.86 0.48
N LEU A 153 42.30 -42.70 1.42
CA LEU A 153 40.87 -42.83 1.72
C LEU A 153 40.35 -41.62 2.49
N ALA A 154 41.14 -41.06 3.41
CA ALA A 154 40.78 -39.84 4.14
C ALA A 154 40.48 -38.69 3.15
N LEU A 155 41.31 -38.51 2.13
CA LEU A 155 41.12 -37.52 1.07
C LEU A 155 39.77 -37.70 0.36
N GLN A 156 39.44 -38.92 -0.07
CA GLN A 156 38.15 -39.20 -0.71
C GLN A 156 36.96 -38.88 0.20
N MET A 157 37.10 -39.10 1.51
CA MET A 157 36.03 -38.80 2.47
C MET A 157 35.93 -37.29 2.74
N TYR A 158 37.05 -36.56 2.76
CA TYR A 158 37.06 -35.09 2.84
C TYR A 158 36.44 -34.41 1.62
N GLU A 159 36.62 -35.01 0.43
CA GLU A 159 35.93 -34.55 -0.79
C GLU A 159 34.42 -34.78 -0.67
N LYS A 160 34.00 -35.95 -0.17
CA LYS A 160 32.57 -36.27 0.04
C LYS A 160 31.89 -35.37 1.06
N CYS A 161 32.60 -34.89 2.10
CA CYS A 161 32.04 -33.94 3.06
C CYS A 161 32.16 -32.46 2.63
N GLN A 162 32.85 -32.18 1.52
CA GLN A 162 33.11 -30.83 0.98
C GLN A 162 33.99 -29.93 1.87
N THR A 163 34.80 -30.49 2.78
CA THR A 163 35.77 -29.72 3.58
C THR A 163 37.20 -29.80 3.06
N HIS A 164 37.37 -30.43 1.89
CA HIS A 164 38.67 -30.65 1.25
C HIS A 164 39.49 -29.38 0.98
N HIS A 165 38.89 -28.20 0.88
CA HIS A 165 39.62 -26.95 0.70
C HIS A 165 40.49 -26.56 1.89
N PHE A 166 40.16 -27.04 3.10
CA PHE A 166 40.89 -26.74 4.32
C PHE A 166 41.59 -28.00 4.86
N ASP A 167 40.86 -29.10 4.99
CA ASP A 167 41.36 -30.29 5.67
C ASP A 167 42.41 -31.06 4.86
N VAL A 168 42.28 -31.10 3.52
CA VAL A 168 43.24 -31.83 2.68
C VAL A 168 44.59 -31.09 2.60
N PRO A 169 44.64 -29.76 2.38
CA PRO A 169 45.89 -29.02 2.49
C PRO A 169 46.51 -29.08 3.87
N ARG A 170 45.71 -29.07 4.95
CA ARG A 170 46.20 -29.27 6.32
C ARG A 170 46.85 -30.65 6.48
N MET A 171 46.18 -31.71 6.03
CA MET A 171 46.64 -33.09 6.15
C MET A 171 47.92 -33.33 5.34
N LEU A 172 48.01 -32.78 4.13
CA LEU A 172 49.14 -32.96 3.21
C LEU A 172 50.21 -31.87 3.34
N PHE A 173 50.14 -31.01 4.35
CA PHE A 173 51.03 -29.85 4.48
C PHE A 173 52.52 -30.25 4.56
N GLU A 174 52.81 -31.37 5.22
CA GLU A 174 54.18 -31.89 5.34
C GLU A 174 54.69 -32.48 4.01
N ASP A 175 53.79 -33.06 3.21
CA ASP A 175 54.09 -33.68 1.91
C ASP A 175 53.75 -32.74 0.74
N THR A 176 54.58 -31.72 0.54
CA THR A 176 54.37 -30.66 -0.48
C THR A 176 54.20 -31.20 -1.90
N THR A 177 54.87 -32.30 -2.26
CA THR A 177 54.75 -32.93 -3.59
C THR A 177 53.39 -33.60 -3.80
N ALA A 178 52.86 -34.26 -2.77
CA ALA A 178 51.53 -34.87 -2.81
C ALA A 178 50.44 -33.79 -2.89
N LEU A 179 50.63 -32.70 -2.14
CA LEU A 179 49.74 -31.54 -2.16
C LEU A 179 49.74 -30.82 -3.52
N GLN A 180 50.91 -30.60 -4.11
CA GLN A 180 51.02 -30.03 -5.45
C GLN A 180 50.28 -30.90 -6.48
N ASN A 181 50.52 -32.21 -6.47
CA ASN A 181 49.85 -33.13 -7.38
C ASN A 181 48.33 -33.09 -7.18
N TYR A 182 47.85 -33.06 -5.93
CA TYR A 182 46.42 -32.96 -5.63
C TYR A 182 45.77 -31.68 -6.19
N CYS A 183 46.38 -30.53 -5.92
CA CYS A 183 45.88 -29.23 -6.37
C CYS A 183 45.97 -29.06 -7.90
N THR A 184 46.98 -29.62 -8.54
CA THR A 184 47.21 -29.45 -9.99
C THR A 184 46.53 -30.49 -10.86
N SER A 185 46.25 -31.69 -10.33
CA SER A 185 45.55 -32.77 -11.03
C SER A 185 44.08 -32.46 -11.27
N SER A 186 43.48 -31.66 -10.39
CA SER A 186 42.10 -31.21 -10.48
C SER A 186 42.02 -29.86 -11.21
N ARG A 187 40.93 -29.62 -11.94
CA ARG A 187 40.64 -28.31 -12.57
C ARG A 187 39.83 -27.39 -11.64
N ASP A 188 39.79 -27.71 -10.35
CA ASP A 188 38.97 -26.98 -9.38
C ASP A 188 39.62 -25.62 -9.08
N PRO A 189 38.95 -24.49 -9.38
CA PRO A 189 39.53 -23.16 -9.22
C PRO A 189 39.99 -22.87 -7.79
N GLU A 190 39.24 -23.34 -6.78
CA GLU A 190 39.54 -23.06 -5.37
C GLU A 190 40.80 -23.80 -4.88
N ARG A 191 41.07 -25.00 -5.39
CA ARG A 191 42.28 -25.76 -5.05
C ARG A 191 43.51 -25.13 -5.69
N LEU A 192 43.38 -24.68 -6.93
CA LEU A 192 44.43 -23.94 -7.64
C LEU A 192 44.70 -22.59 -6.96
N ARG A 193 43.66 -21.88 -6.50
CA ARG A 193 43.79 -20.65 -5.72
C ARG A 193 44.55 -20.88 -4.41
N TRP A 194 44.20 -21.92 -3.66
CA TRP A 194 44.90 -22.26 -2.42
C TRP A 194 46.38 -22.54 -2.68
N TRP A 195 46.69 -23.31 -3.72
CA TRP A 195 48.07 -23.62 -4.11
C TRP A 195 48.84 -22.36 -4.53
N ALA A 196 48.21 -21.48 -5.30
CA ALA A 196 48.81 -20.20 -5.69
C ALA A 196 49.07 -19.28 -4.48
N GLN A 197 48.17 -19.25 -3.50
CA GLN A 197 48.37 -18.51 -2.24
C GLN A 197 49.54 -19.08 -1.42
N PHE A 198 49.68 -20.41 -1.40
CA PHE A 198 50.83 -21.06 -0.76
C PHE A 198 52.14 -20.67 -1.45
N LEU A 199 52.19 -20.72 -2.78
CA LEU A 199 53.37 -20.30 -3.57
C LEU A 199 53.72 -18.82 -3.40
N GLU A 200 52.70 -17.96 -3.33
CA GLU A 200 52.88 -16.54 -3.03
C GLU A 200 53.50 -16.34 -1.63
N SER A 201 53.06 -17.12 -0.64
CA SER A 201 53.61 -17.08 0.72
C SER A 201 55.04 -17.63 0.81
N SER A 202 55.40 -18.59 -0.05
CA SER A 202 56.76 -19.13 -0.15
C SER A 202 57.71 -18.25 -0.99
N GLY A 203 57.18 -17.21 -1.65
CA GLY A 203 57.96 -16.25 -2.44
C GLY A 203 58.10 -16.62 -3.93
N GLU A 204 57.47 -17.69 -4.39
CA GLU A 204 57.48 -18.10 -5.80
C GLU A 204 56.37 -17.40 -6.58
N MET A 205 56.61 -16.13 -6.93
CA MET A 205 55.58 -15.26 -7.53
C MET A 205 55.21 -15.65 -8.96
N ASP A 206 56.18 -16.07 -9.78
CA ASP A 206 55.95 -16.40 -11.21
C ASP A 206 55.05 -17.64 -11.37
N THR A 207 55.33 -18.70 -10.59
CA THR A 207 54.52 -19.93 -10.59
C THR A 207 53.14 -19.67 -9.98
N ALA A 208 53.04 -18.80 -8.97
CA ALA A 208 51.77 -18.37 -8.41
C ALA A 208 50.90 -17.67 -9.47
N LEU A 209 51.47 -16.78 -10.31
CA LEU A 209 50.74 -16.13 -11.41
C LEU A 209 50.17 -17.15 -12.40
N GLU A 210 50.93 -18.15 -12.81
CA GLU A 210 50.44 -19.20 -13.71
C GLU A 210 49.24 -19.95 -13.10
N HIS A 211 49.31 -20.28 -11.81
CA HIS A 211 48.24 -20.98 -11.11
C HIS A 211 47.00 -20.11 -10.87
N TYR A 212 47.16 -18.82 -10.54
CA TYR A 212 46.03 -17.89 -10.46
C TYR A 212 45.36 -17.67 -11.82
N ALA A 213 46.13 -17.63 -12.91
CA ALA A 213 45.58 -17.55 -14.27
C ALA A 213 44.79 -18.81 -14.65
N ARG A 214 45.30 -20.00 -14.28
CA ARG A 214 44.55 -21.26 -14.45
C ARG A 214 43.30 -21.33 -13.58
N ALA A 215 43.32 -20.71 -12.40
CA ALA A 215 42.17 -20.61 -11.50
C ALA A 215 41.13 -19.56 -11.95
N GLY A 216 41.49 -18.65 -12.85
CA GLY A 216 40.64 -17.51 -13.22
C GLY A 216 40.47 -16.49 -12.10
N ASP A 217 41.42 -16.39 -11.16
CA ASP A 217 41.39 -15.43 -10.07
C ASP A 217 42.10 -14.12 -10.48
N TYR A 218 41.36 -13.27 -11.18
CA TYR A 218 41.88 -12.02 -11.73
C TYR A 218 42.24 -10.99 -10.65
N LEU A 219 41.54 -10.97 -9.52
CA LEU A 219 41.90 -10.09 -8.40
C LEU A 219 43.30 -10.40 -7.88
N SER A 220 43.59 -11.68 -7.62
CA SER A 220 44.90 -12.10 -7.11
C SER A 220 46.01 -11.86 -8.14
N LEU A 221 45.75 -12.11 -9.43
CA LEU A 221 46.67 -11.79 -10.52
C LEU A 221 47.01 -10.30 -10.57
N VAL A 222 45.99 -9.44 -10.61
CA VAL A 222 46.15 -7.99 -10.66
C VAL A 222 46.89 -7.49 -9.44
N ARG A 223 46.54 -7.97 -8.24
CA ARG A 223 47.24 -7.62 -7.00
C ARG A 223 48.72 -7.95 -7.09
N LEU A 224 49.05 -9.15 -7.58
CA LEU A 224 50.43 -9.62 -7.65
C LEU A 224 51.24 -8.86 -8.72
N HIS A 225 50.66 -8.60 -9.90
CA HIS A 225 51.29 -7.75 -10.91
C HIS A 225 51.50 -6.31 -10.43
N CYS A 226 50.53 -5.73 -9.71
CA CYS A 226 50.70 -4.42 -9.07
C CYS A 226 51.83 -4.43 -8.02
N TYR A 227 51.96 -5.51 -7.25
CA TYR A 227 53.05 -5.68 -6.27
C TYR A 227 54.43 -5.78 -6.95
N LEU A 228 54.51 -6.45 -8.10
CA LEU A 228 55.74 -6.57 -8.91
C LEU A 228 56.10 -5.27 -9.66
N GLY A 229 55.20 -4.27 -9.66
CA GLY A 229 55.40 -2.98 -10.35
C GLY A 229 54.90 -2.95 -11.80
N ASP A 230 54.31 -4.04 -12.30
CA ASP A 230 53.82 -4.17 -13.67
C ASP A 230 52.38 -3.66 -13.81
N LEU A 231 52.17 -2.36 -13.59
CA LEU A 231 50.83 -1.75 -13.64
C LEU A 231 50.17 -1.90 -15.01
N ASN A 232 50.93 -1.82 -16.10
CA ASN A 232 50.41 -1.97 -17.47
C ASN A 232 49.83 -3.38 -17.71
N ARG A 233 50.44 -4.41 -17.14
CA ARG A 233 49.93 -5.77 -17.28
C ARG A 233 48.68 -5.97 -16.41
N ALA A 234 48.68 -5.38 -15.22
CA ALA A 234 47.52 -5.40 -14.33
C ALA A 234 46.29 -4.70 -14.95
N THR A 235 46.47 -3.57 -15.64
CA THR A 235 45.38 -2.86 -16.33
C THR A 235 44.82 -3.68 -17.49
N GLU A 236 45.68 -4.24 -18.35
CA GLU A 236 45.26 -5.13 -19.44
C GLU A 236 44.43 -6.31 -18.92
N LEU A 237 44.88 -6.94 -17.82
CA LEU A 237 44.18 -8.07 -17.21
C LEU A 237 42.83 -7.66 -16.62
N ALA A 238 42.74 -6.51 -15.96
CA ALA A 238 41.48 -5.97 -15.45
C ALA A 238 40.49 -5.65 -16.59
N GLU A 239 40.96 -5.04 -17.67
CA GLU A 239 40.13 -4.72 -18.84
C GLU A 239 39.63 -5.98 -19.58
N GLN A 240 40.47 -6.99 -19.73
CA GLN A 240 40.08 -8.24 -20.39
C GLN A 240 39.13 -9.07 -19.54
N SER A 241 39.35 -9.11 -18.22
CA SER A 241 38.53 -9.90 -17.30
C SER A 241 37.19 -9.25 -16.97
N GLN A 242 37.12 -7.90 -16.97
CA GLN A 242 35.98 -7.13 -16.47
C GLN A 242 35.55 -7.54 -15.05
N ASP A 243 36.47 -8.11 -14.26
CA ASP A 243 36.19 -8.48 -12.88
C ASP A 243 36.14 -7.23 -12.01
N ARG A 244 35.04 -7.06 -11.27
CA ARG A 244 34.78 -5.87 -10.45
C ARG A 244 35.86 -5.66 -9.40
N ALA A 245 36.30 -6.73 -8.75
CA ALA A 245 37.30 -6.65 -7.69
C ALA A 245 38.69 -6.29 -8.26
N ALA A 246 39.07 -6.90 -9.39
CA ALA A 246 40.30 -6.59 -10.11
C ALA A 246 40.33 -5.13 -10.59
N CYS A 247 39.26 -4.67 -11.27
CA CYS A 247 39.12 -3.28 -11.70
C CYS A 247 39.18 -2.30 -10.52
N PHE A 248 38.55 -2.62 -9.40
CA PHE A 248 38.61 -1.79 -8.19
C PHE A 248 40.04 -1.65 -7.67
N HIS A 249 40.81 -2.74 -7.66
CA HIS A 249 42.19 -2.69 -7.20
C HIS A 249 43.08 -1.84 -8.11
N VAL A 250 42.94 -2.01 -9.43
CA VAL A 250 43.65 -1.18 -10.43
C VAL A 250 43.29 0.30 -10.25
N ALA A 251 42.00 0.62 -10.07
CA ALA A 251 41.54 1.98 -9.86
C ALA A 251 42.23 2.66 -8.66
N ARG A 252 42.37 1.95 -7.53
CA ARG A 252 43.08 2.46 -6.34
C ARG A 252 44.57 2.70 -6.58
N GLN A 253 45.21 1.87 -7.41
CA GLN A 253 46.62 2.07 -7.75
C GLN A 253 46.81 3.28 -8.68
N HIS A 254 45.89 3.49 -9.64
CA HIS A 254 45.90 4.71 -10.45
C HIS A 254 45.60 5.96 -9.63
N GLU A 255 44.69 5.88 -8.67
CA GLU A 255 44.42 6.97 -7.71
C GLU A 255 45.67 7.30 -6.88
N ALA A 256 46.37 6.29 -6.35
CA ALA A 256 47.62 6.48 -5.60
C ALA A 256 48.76 7.08 -6.44
N ASN A 257 48.71 6.91 -7.77
CA ASN A 257 49.66 7.46 -8.73
C ASN A 257 49.18 8.79 -9.36
N ASP A 258 48.14 9.43 -8.82
CA ASP A 258 47.52 10.67 -9.32
C ASP A 258 46.99 10.60 -10.77
N ASN A 259 46.77 9.39 -11.30
CA ASN A 259 46.22 9.15 -12.63
C ASN A 259 44.68 9.11 -12.59
N ILE A 260 44.08 10.26 -12.29
CA ILE A 260 42.63 10.45 -12.10
C ILE A 260 41.74 9.92 -13.24
N PRO A 261 42.01 10.17 -14.53
CA PRO A 261 41.10 9.75 -15.60
C PRO A 261 41.00 8.22 -15.72
N GLU A 262 42.12 7.51 -15.59
CA GLU A 262 42.14 6.04 -15.61
C GLU A 262 41.52 5.48 -14.32
N ALA A 263 41.79 6.09 -13.15
CA ALA A 263 41.16 5.69 -11.90
C ALA A 263 39.62 5.75 -12.00
N LEU A 264 39.06 6.83 -12.57
CA LEU A 264 37.62 6.98 -12.76
C LEU A 264 37.04 5.95 -13.73
N LYS A 265 37.76 5.64 -14.83
CA LYS A 265 37.36 4.59 -15.78
C LYS A 265 37.23 3.24 -15.08
N PHE A 266 38.23 2.84 -14.30
CA PHE A 266 38.24 1.56 -13.60
C PHE A 266 37.27 1.52 -12.41
N PHE A 267 37.08 2.63 -11.67
CA PHE A 267 36.02 2.71 -10.64
C PHE A 267 34.62 2.57 -11.25
N GLY A 268 34.40 3.15 -12.43
CA GLY A 268 33.17 2.97 -13.19
C GLY A 268 32.95 1.51 -13.61
N GLN A 269 33.98 0.84 -14.14
CA GLN A 269 33.92 -0.59 -14.50
C GLN A 269 33.69 -1.49 -13.28
N ALA A 270 34.29 -1.15 -12.14
CA ALA A 270 34.09 -1.86 -10.88
C ALA A 270 32.71 -1.65 -10.25
N ALA A 271 31.89 -0.72 -10.78
CA ALA A 271 30.66 -0.22 -10.19
C ALA A 271 30.85 0.38 -8.78
N ALA A 272 32.05 0.88 -8.49
CA ALA A 272 32.38 1.52 -7.21
C ALA A 272 32.12 3.03 -7.28
N TYR A 273 30.85 3.38 -7.51
CA TYR A 273 30.45 4.76 -7.81
C TYR A 273 30.69 5.75 -6.67
N GLY A 274 30.59 5.34 -5.41
CA GLY A 274 30.92 6.21 -4.27
C GLY A 274 32.36 6.73 -4.31
N ASN A 275 33.33 5.90 -4.69
CA ASN A 275 34.73 6.33 -4.84
C ASN A 275 34.91 7.24 -6.05
N ALA A 276 34.24 6.94 -7.16
CA ALA A 276 34.24 7.81 -8.34
C ALA A 276 33.62 9.18 -8.03
N VAL A 277 32.52 9.23 -7.29
CA VAL A 277 31.84 10.45 -6.86
C VAL A 277 32.74 11.29 -5.96
N ARG A 278 33.40 10.67 -4.98
CA ARG A 278 34.39 11.36 -4.12
C ARG A 278 35.51 11.96 -4.96
N LEU A 279 36.13 11.18 -5.83
CA LEU A 279 37.26 11.61 -6.65
C LEU A 279 36.85 12.75 -7.61
N CYS A 280 35.66 12.65 -8.23
CA CYS A 280 35.12 13.71 -9.07
C CYS A 280 34.86 15.01 -8.29
N LYS A 281 34.45 14.94 -7.02
CA LYS A 281 34.26 16.14 -6.17
C LYS A 281 35.59 16.81 -5.84
N GLU A 282 36.61 16.02 -5.50
CA GLU A 282 37.96 16.50 -5.16
C GLU A 282 38.64 17.20 -6.34
N HIS A 283 38.42 16.71 -7.57
CA HIS A 283 38.98 17.26 -8.81
C HIS A 283 38.02 18.16 -9.62
N GLU A 284 36.85 18.51 -9.07
CA GLU A 284 35.84 19.39 -9.70
C GLU A 284 35.35 18.93 -11.10
N LEU A 285 35.25 17.62 -11.31
CA LEU A 285 34.80 17.01 -12.57
C LEU A 285 33.27 16.89 -12.64
N ASP A 286 32.57 18.03 -12.79
CA ASP A 286 31.11 18.15 -12.70
C ASP A 286 30.29 17.22 -13.61
N ASP A 287 30.72 17.05 -14.86
CA ASP A 287 29.98 16.22 -15.83
C ASP A 287 30.11 14.73 -15.52
N GLN A 288 31.31 14.31 -15.11
CA GLN A 288 31.58 12.92 -14.72
C GLN A 288 30.93 12.60 -13.37
N LEU A 289 30.95 13.56 -12.43
CA LEU A 289 30.25 13.45 -11.15
C LEU A 289 28.76 13.19 -11.36
N TYR A 290 28.09 13.99 -12.20
CA TYR A 290 26.66 13.81 -12.48
C TYR A 290 26.39 12.44 -13.10
N ARG A 291 27.24 12.01 -14.05
CA ARG A 291 27.10 10.70 -14.70
C ARG A 291 27.22 9.55 -13.70
N TYR A 292 28.24 9.55 -12.84
CA TYR A 292 28.46 8.47 -11.87
C TYR A 292 27.42 8.48 -10.75
N ALA A 293 27.00 9.66 -10.28
CA ALA A 293 25.92 9.76 -9.31
C ALA A 293 24.60 9.20 -9.85
N MET A 294 24.30 9.41 -11.14
CA MET A 294 23.12 8.85 -11.79
C MET A 294 23.15 7.33 -11.94
N LEU A 295 24.33 6.71 -11.91
CA LEU A 295 24.52 5.26 -11.98
C LEU A 295 24.64 4.62 -10.58
N GLY A 296 24.89 5.42 -9.54
CA GLY A 296 25.08 5.00 -8.16
C GLY A 296 23.77 4.73 -7.41
N GLU A 297 23.90 4.52 -6.09
CA GLU A 297 22.76 4.35 -5.19
C GLU A 297 22.26 5.71 -4.68
N GLN A 298 21.26 5.65 -3.79
CA GLN A 298 20.62 6.83 -3.23
C GLN A 298 21.60 7.75 -2.50
N GLU A 299 22.58 7.18 -1.79
CA GLU A 299 23.57 7.94 -1.03
C GLU A 299 24.45 8.79 -1.96
N GLU A 300 24.98 8.19 -3.04
CA GLU A 300 25.79 8.91 -4.02
C GLU A 300 25.02 10.03 -4.71
N MET A 301 23.74 9.81 -5.04
CA MET A 301 22.89 10.83 -5.64
C MET A 301 22.70 12.04 -4.72
N ILE A 302 22.40 11.81 -3.44
CA ILE A 302 22.22 12.86 -2.42
C ILE A 302 23.52 13.63 -2.23
N GLU A 303 24.61 12.90 -2.12
CA GLU A 303 25.94 13.44 -1.94
C GLU A 303 26.39 14.33 -3.10
N ALA A 304 26.14 13.92 -4.34
CA ALA A 304 26.41 14.72 -5.52
C ALA A 304 25.45 15.92 -5.61
N ALA A 305 24.18 15.76 -5.24
CA ALA A 305 23.21 16.85 -5.22
C ALA A 305 23.63 17.97 -4.28
N ARG A 306 24.05 17.64 -3.04
CA ARG A 306 24.60 18.62 -2.08
C ARG A 306 25.82 19.36 -2.61
N TYR A 307 26.67 18.67 -3.37
CA TYR A 307 27.83 19.29 -4.00
C TYR A 307 27.47 20.25 -5.14
N PHE A 308 26.36 20.03 -5.85
CA PHE A 308 25.84 20.97 -6.85
C PHE A 308 25.06 22.14 -6.24
N GLU A 309 24.51 21.99 -5.02
CA GLU A 309 23.89 23.08 -4.25
C GLU A 309 24.91 24.03 -3.63
N GLY A 310 26.03 23.50 -3.13
CA GLY A 310 27.08 24.28 -2.48
C GLY A 310 27.89 25.12 -3.47
N SER A 311 28.15 26.39 -3.12
CA SER A 311 29.24 27.15 -3.75
C SER A 311 30.57 26.64 -3.21
N SER A 312 31.50 26.30 -4.11
CA SER A 312 32.88 26.01 -3.70
C SER A 312 33.51 27.31 -3.17
N THR A 313 34.17 27.26 -2.02
CA THR A 313 34.90 28.41 -1.46
C THR A 313 36.19 28.72 -2.22
N ASN A 314 36.67 27.79 -3.05
CA ASN A 314 37.99 27.83 -3.68
C ASN A 314 37.98 28.02 -5.21
N SER A 315 36.81 28.00 -5.85
CA SER A 315 36.68 28.14 -7.31
C SER A 315 35.45 29.00 -7.67
N ASP A 316 35.50 29.72 -8.80
CA ASP A 316 34.39 30.51 -9.40
C ASP A 316 33.21 29.61 -9.89
N ARG A 317 32.96 28.50 -9.19
CA ARG A 317 32.01 27.47 -9.58
C ARG A 317 30.58 27.94 -9.26
N GLN A 318 29.80 28.11 -10.32
CA GLN A 318 28.38 28.41 -10.21
C GLN A 318 27.61 27.17 -9.76
N PRO A 319 26.68 27.31 -8.79
CA PRO A 319 25.84 26.21 -8.36
C PRO A 319 24.93 25.76 -9.52
N ARG A 320 24.84 24.45 -9.74
CA ARG A 320 24.04 23.85 -10.82
C ARG A 320 22.78 23.21 -10.24
N PHE A 321 21.83 24.06 -9.87
CA PHE A 321 20.60 23.62 -9.21
C PHE A 321 19.77 22.63 -10.05
N ASP A 322 19.75 22.77 -11.38
CA ASP A 322 19.03 21.85 -12.29
C ASP A 322 19.48 20.39 -12.08
N ARG A 323 20.79 20.17 -11.92
CA ARG A 323 21.36 18.83 -11.69
C ARG A 323 21.04 18.32 -10.29
N ALA A 324 21.07 19.20 -9.29
CA ALA A 324 20.74 18.85 -7.90
C ALA A 324 19.27 18.42 -7.76
N VAL A 325 18.32 19.17 -8.33
CA VAL A 325 16.89 18.84 -8.31
C VAL A 325 16.65 17.47 -8.95
N MET A 326 17.26 17.21 -10.11
CA MET A 326 17.16 15.92 -10.79
C MET A 326 17.72 14.76 -9.97
N LEU A 327 18.85 14.95 -9.29
CA LEU A 327 19.45 13.94 -8.43
C LEU A 327 18.59 13.65 -7.20
N TYR A 328 18.10 14.67 -6.49
CA TYR A 328 17.18 14.48 -5.36
C TYR A 328 15.88 13.78 -5.76
N SER A 329 15.33 14.14 -6.92
CA SER A 329 14.12 13.52 -7.47
C SER A 329 14.27 12.03 -7.74
N LYS A 330 15.43 11.63 -8.28
CA LYS A 330 15.76 10.22 -8.54
C LYS A 330 16.15 9.46 -7.28
N ALA A 331 16.76 10.14 -6.31
CA ALA A 331 17.02 9.60 -4.97
C ALA A 331 15.73 9.41 -4.14
N GLY A 332 14.55 9.74 -4.66
CA GLY A 332 13.27 9.59 -3.95
C GLY A 332 12.99 10.68 -2.90
N LEU A 333 13.87 11.68 -2.76
CA LEU A 333 13.67 12.82 -1.87
C LEU A 333 12.90 13.94 -2.59
N LEU A 334 11.62 13.68 -2.85
CA LEU A 334 10.75 14.61 -3.59
C LEU A 334 10.56 15.94 -2.85
N ASP A 335 10.45 15.91 -1.52
CA ASP A 335 10.27 17.12 -0.70
C ASP A 335 11.45 18.10 -0.85
N THR A 336 12.68 17.61 -0.74
CA THR A 336 13.88 18.44 -0.87
C THR A 336 14.10 18.89 -2.31
N ALA A 337 13.82 18.01 -3.28
CA ALA A 337 13.88 18.38 -4.69
C ALA A 337 12.91 19.52 -5.02
N LEU A 338 11.70 19.48 -4.46
CA LEU A 338 10.66 20.48 -4.68
C LEU A 338 10.95 21.79 -3.96
N ASP A 339 11.41 21.73 -2.71
CA ASP A 339 11.88 22.90 -1.96
C ASP A 339 13.03 23.61 -2.70
N LEU A 340 13.96 22.84 -3.28
CA LEU A 340 15.06 23.42 -4.06
C LEU A 340 14.54 24.02 -5.37
N ALA A 341 13.74 23.27 -6.13
CA ALA A 341 13.21 23.71 -7.43
C ALA A 341 12.34 24.98 -7.33
N SER A 342 11.57 25.11 -6.25
CA SER A 342 10.76 26.29 -5.97
C SER A 342 11.61 27.51 -5.60
N ARG A 343 12.69 27.35 -4.82
CA ARG A 343 13.63 28.43 -4.50
C ARG A 343 14.40 28.93 -5.72
N THR A 344 14.68 28.04 -6.66
CA THR A 344 15.47 28.33 -7.86
C THR A 344 14.61 28.66 -9.08
N GLU A 345 13.30 28.85 -8.88
CA GLU A 345 12.32 29.22 -9.91
C GLU A 345 12.26 28.26 -11.13
N GLN A 346 12.54 26.96 -10.93
CA GLN A 346 12.49 25.96 -12.01
C GLN A 346 11.06 25.46 -12.24
N HIS A 347 10.25 26.23 -12.97
CA HIS A 347 8.81 25.92 -13.16
C HIS A 347 8.53 24.53 -13.73
N GLU A 348 9.25 24.13 -14.79
CA GLU A 348 9.02 22.82 -15.44
C GLU A 348 9.32 21.65 -14.50
N ALA A 349 10.41 21.75 -13.73
CA ALA A 349 10.78 20.74 -12.75
C ALA A 349 9.74 20.64 -11.62
N VAL A 350 9.22 21.77 -11.12
CA VAL A 350 8.18 21.79 -10.09
C VAL A 350 6.89 21.12 -10.58
N LEU A 351 6.46 21.39 -11.81
CA LEU A 351 5.24 20.77 -12.37
C LEU A 351 5.38 19.24 -12.49
N GLU A 352 6.54 18.75 -12.92
CA GLU A 352 6.78 17.32 -13.06
C GLU A 352 6.90 16.62 -11.70
N LEU A 353 7.58 17.26 -10.73
CA LEU A 353 7.65 16.74 -9.36
C LEU A 353 6.27 16.73 -8.69
N ALA A 354 5.46 17.76 -8.91
CA ALA A 354 4.12 17.88 -8.33
C ALA A 354 3.18 16.73 -8.75
N ARG A 355 3.30 16.24 -9.99
CA ARG A 355 2.53 15.09 -10.50
C ARG A 355 2.87 13.77 -9.82
N ARG A 356 4.05 13.67 -9.23
CA ARG A 356 4.54 12.47 -8.54
C ARG A 356 4.26 12.51 -7.03
N LEU A 357 3.67 13.59 -6.52
CA LEU A 357 3.29 13.70 -5.12
C LEU A 357 1.97 12.98 -4.86
N ASP A 358 1.89 12.31 -3.72
CA ASP A 358 0.73 11.54 -3.28
C ASP A 358 0.18 12.08 -1.95
N LYS A 359 -0.99 11.58 -1.53
CA LYS A 359 -1.60 11.91 -0.22
C LYS A 359 -0.74 11.52 0.99
N ASN A 360 0.25 10.65 0.80
CA ASN A 360 1.19 10.24 1.84
C ASN A 360 2.40 11.17 1.96
N SER A 361 2.56 12.12 1.04
CA SER A 361 3.63 13.12 1.06
C SER A 361 3.42 14.14 2.19
N ASN A 362 4.50 14.80 2.60
CA ASN A 362 4.45 15.73 3.73
C ASN A 362 3.49 16.90 3.43
N PRO A 363 2.49 17.17 4.30
CA PRO A 363 1.51 18.24 4.08
C PRO A 363 2.12 19.64 3.92
N ALA A 364 3.26 19.89 4.58
CA ALA A 364 3.99 21.16 4.47
C ALA A 364 4.60 21.37 3.08
N SER A 365 5.16 20.32 2.46
CA SER A 365 5.74 20.38 1.11
C SER A 365 4.65 20.59 0.06
N LEU A 366 3.52 19.88 0.21
CA LEU A 366 2.34 20.03 -0.64
C LEU A 366 1.83 21.48 -0.61
N GLN A 367 1.76 22.08 0.58
CA GLN A 367 1.34 23.48 0.71
C GLN A 367 2.32 24.43 0.02
N ARG A 368 3.62 24.32 0.26
CA ARG A 368 4.62 25.21 -0.39
C ARG A 368 4.56 25.10 -1.91
N CYS A 369 4.37 23.88 -2.42
CA CYS A 369 4.18 23.65 -3.84
C CYS A 369 2.92 24.33 -4.36
N ALA A 370 1.80 24.23 -3.62
CA ALA A 370 0.57 24.90 -4.00
C ALA A 370 0.70 26.42 -3.98
N ASP A 371 1.36 27.00 -2.97
CA ASP A 371 1.61 28.43 -2.87
C ASP A 371 2.47 28.93 -4.05
N TYR A 372 3.47 28.15 -4.46
CA TYR A 372 4.28 28.43 -5.64
C TYR A 372 3.50 28.29 -6.95
N LEU A 373 2.72 27.22 -7.14
CA LEU A 373 1.89 27.09 -8.34
C LEU A 373 0.82 28.19 -8.43
N ALA A 374 0.31 28.64 -7.29
CA ALA A 374 -0.62 29.76 -7.20
C ALA A 374 0.02 31.09 -7.63
N SER A 375 1.28 31.36 -7.26
CA SER A 375 1.99 32.57 -7.73
C SER A 375 2.22 32.55 -9.24
N HIS A 376 2.43 31.36 -9.83
CA HIS A 376 2.64 31.16 -11.28
C HIS A 376 1.36 30.93 -12.08
N ARG A 377 0.17 31.19 -11.51
CA ARG A 377 -1.16 31.11 -12.16
C ARG A 377 -1.61 29.69 -12.56
N HIS A 378 -0.99 28.65 -12.02
CA HIS A 378 -1.46 27.26 -12.17
C HIS A 378 -2.41 26.90 -11.03
N TYR A 379 -3.61 27.50 -11.05
CA TYR A 379 -4.57 27.38 -9.95
C TYR A 379 -5.20 25.99 -9.83
N ASP A 380 -5.43 25.29 -10.94
CA ASP A 380 -6.05 23.96 -10.94
C ASP A 380 -5.17 22.95 -10.16
N ALA A 381 -3.89 22.86 -10.53
CA ALA A 381 -2.92 21.99 -9.86
C ALA A 381 -2.66 22.41 -8.40
N ALA A 382 -2.70 23.71 -8.10
CA ALA A 382 -2.55 24.20 -6.73
C ALA A 382 -3.72 23.75 -5.83
N VAL A 383 -4.96 23.79 -6.34
CA VAL A 383 -6.15 23.32 -5.62
C VAL A 383 -6.07 21.81 -5.35
N ASP A 384 -5.65 21.03 -6.34
CA ASP A 384 -5.48 19.58 -6.19
C ASP A 384 -4.46 19.24 -5.09
N LEU A 385 -3.31 19.93 -5.07
CA LEU A 385 -2.29 19.74 -4.03
C LEU A 385 -2.76 20.20 -2.64
N LEU A 386 -3.51 21.29 -2.52
CA LEU A 386 -4.09 21.73 -1.25
C LEU A 386 -5.13 20.74 -0.72
N ALA A 387 -5.94 20.16 -1.61
CA ALA A 387 -6.87 19.10 -1.27
C ALA A 387 -6.13 17.85 -0.77
N MET A 388 -5.02 17.47 -1.42
CA MET A 388 -4.16 16.38 -0.94
C MET A 388 -3.50 16.67 0.40
N ALA A 389 -3.12 17.93 0.66
CA ALA A 389 -2.55 18.38 1.93
C ALA A 389 -3.56 18.44 3.09
N GLY A 390 -4.85 18.22 2.82
CA GLY A 390 -5.94 18.33 3.81
C GLY A 390 -6.31 19.77 4.16
N LYS A 391 -5.82 20.77 3.41
CA LYS A 391 -6.12 22.19 3.60
C LYS A 391 -7.34 22.62 2.80
N ASN A 392 -8.48 22.03 3.15
CA ASN A 392 -9.70 22.17 2.37
C ASN A 392 -10.25 23.61 2.38
N SER A 393 -10.06 24.37 3.46
CA SER A 393 -10.45 25.79 3.53
C SER A 393 -9.74 26.63 2.48
N ASP A 394 -8.42 26.48 2.40
CA ASP A 394 -7.57 27.30 1.55
C ASP A 394 -7.80 26.94 0.07
N ALA A 395 -8.00 25.64 -0.21
CA ALA A 395 -8.38 25.16 -1.54
C ALA A 395 -9.70 25.77 -2.02
N VAL A 396 -10.72 25.82 -1.16
CA VAL A 396 -12.04 26.40 -1.50
C VAL A 396 -11.96 27.91 -1.71
N ASP A 397 -11.21 28.62 -0.87
CA ASP A 397 -10.98 30.06 -1.05
C ASP A 397 -10.24 30.36 -2.35
N MET A 398 -9.30 29.50 -2.76
CA MET A 398 -8.61 29.59 -4.06
C MET A 398 -9.58 29.37 -5.22
N CYS A 399 -10.46 28.37 -5.14
CA CYS A 399 -11.53 28.15 -6.13
C CYS A 399 -12.46 29.37 -6.24
N LEU A 400 -12.83 29.99 -5.12
CA LEU A 400 -13.70 31.17 -5.09
C LEU A 400 -13.04 32.41 -5.73
N LYS A 401 -11.74 32.61 -5.51
CA LYS A 401 -10.99 33.77 -6.00
C LYS A 401 -10.64 33.68 -7.48
N TYR A 402 -10.19 32.51 -7.93
CA TYR A 402 -9.66 32.31 -9.28
C TYR A 402 -10.59 31.56 -10.24
N ASN A 403 -11.78 31.15 -9.77
CA ASN A 403 -12.81 30.44 -10.53
C ASN A 403 -12.31 29.12 -11.18
N VAL A 404 -11.55 28.33 -10.42
CA VAL A 404 -11.06 26.98 -10.80
C VAL A 404 -12.23 26.01 -10.93
N THR A 405 -12.34 25.31 -12.06
CA THR A 405 -13.47 24.40 -12.35
C THR A 405 -13.58 23.30 -11.30
N LEU A 406 -14.71 23.25 -10.60
CA LEU A 406 -14.96 22.28 -9.55
C LEU A 406 -15.55 21.00 -10.16
N THR A 407 -14.79 19.90 -10.16
CA THR A 407 -15.33 18.58 -10.53
C THR A 407 -16.03 17.95 -9.33
N GLU A 408 -17.02 17.08 -9.56
CA GLU A 408 -17.73 16.38 -8.47
C GLU A 408 -16.75 15.57 -7.59
N ALA A 409 -15.74 14.94 -8.21
CA ALA A 409 -14.71 14.20 -7.49
C ALA A 409 -13.88 15.09 -6.55
N LEU A 410 -13.46 16.27 -6.99
CA LEU A 410 -12.75 17.24 -6.14
C LEU A 410 -13.66 17.77 -5.03
N ALA A 411 -14.93 18.06 -5.35
CA ALA A 411 -15.92 18.54 -4.40
C ALA A 411 -16.26 17.51 -3.31
N ASP A 412 -16.13 16.22 -3.60
CA ASP A 412 -16.29 15.14 -2.61
C ASP A 412 -15.00 14.93 -1.80
N GLN A 413 -13.82 15.02 -2.45
CA GLN A 413 -12.53 14.95 -1.75
C GLN A 413 -12.36 16.05 -0.68
N LEU A 414 -12.78 17.28 -0.99
CA LEU A 414 -12.72 18.43 -0.07
C LEU A 414 -13.68 18.33 1.12
N VAL A 415 -14.64 17.39 1.09
CA VAL A 415 -15.66 17.20 2.13
C VAL A 415 -15.36 15.99 3.04
N ASN A 416 -14.39 15.15 2.68
CA ASN A 416 -14.05 13.94 3.42
C ASN A 416 -13.55 14.25 4.84
N GLY A 417 -14.43 14.13 5.84
CA GLY A 417 -14.07 14.04 7.26
C GLY A 417 -14.78 15.03 8.19
N GLU A 418 -15.21 16.18 7.70
CA GLU A 418 -15.87 17.20 8.54
C GLU A 418 -17.10 17.78 7.84
N ASN A 419 -18.27 17.64 8.47
CA ASN A 419 -19.50 18.36 8.10
C ASN A 419 -19.37 19.85 8.47
N ASN A 420 -18.37 20.51 7.90
CA ASN A 420 -18.20 21.95 8.01
C ASN A 420 -19.24 22.61 7.10
N SER A 421 -20.40 22.95 7.67
CA SER A 421 -21.49 23.63 6.96
C SER A 421 -21.02 24.88 6.21
N ARG A 422 -20.03 25.58 6.75
CA ARG A 422 -19.36 26.73 6.11
C ARG A 422 -18.65 26.38 4.80
N LEU A 423 -17.82 25.32 4.80
CA LEU A 423 -17.10 24.87 3.60
C LEU A 423 -18.06 24.38 2.51
N LEU A 424 -19.11 23.64 2.91
CA LEU A 424 -20.15 23.18 1.98
C LEU A 424 -20.91 24.35 1.33
N THR A 425 -21.15 25.42 2.09
CA THR A 425 -21.80 26.63 1.59
C THR A 425 -20.90 27.34 0.58
N GLN A 426 -19.61 27.51 0.90
CA GLN A 426 -18.63 28.11 -0.02
C GLN A 426 -18.45 27.28 -1.30
N LEU A 427 -18.36 25.95 -1.20
CA LEU A 427 -18.30 25.05 -2.36
C LEU A 427 -19.54 25.18 -3.26
N ALA A 428 -20.72 25.29 -2.65
CA ALA A 428 -21.95 25.47 -3.37
C ALA A 428 -22.02 26.84 -4.08
N GLU A 429 -21.47 27.89 -3.47
CA GLU A 429 -21.32 29.21 -4.11
C GLU A 429 -20.35 29.16 -5.30
N VAL A 430 -19.23 28.43 -5.20
CA VAL A 430 -18.30 28.19 -6.32
C VAL A 430 -19.05 27.53 -7.48
N ALA A 431 -19.73 26.41 -7.21
CA ALA A 431 -20.47 25.67 -8.23
C ALA A 431 -21.57 26.55 -8.88
N GLN A 432 -22.24 27.40 -8.09
CA GLN A 432 -23.24 28.32 -8.60
C GLN A 432 -22.64 29.40 -9.53
N ARG A 433 -21.43 29.91 -9.24
CA ARG A 433 -20.71 30.85 -10.11
C ARG A 433 -20.27 30.21 -11.42
N GLN A 434 -19.93 28.92 -11.38
CA GLN A 434 -19.52 28.14 -12.55
C GLN A 434 -20.68 27.72 -13.44
N GLY A 435 -21.92 27.85 -12.95
CA GLY A 435 -23.13 27.46 -13.67
C GLY A 435 -23.54 26.00 -13.46
N ASP A 436 -22.80 25.23 -12.64
CA ASP A 436 -23.23 23.88 -12.23
C ASP A 436 -24.22 23.97 -11.06
N TYR A 437 -25.46 24.27 -11.43
CA TYR A 437 -26.56 24.42 -10.48
C TYR A 437 -26.98 23.11 -9.80
N GLN A 438 -26.69 21.96 -10.40
CA GLN A 438 -27.04 20.65 -9.82
C GLN A 438 -26.09 20.29 -8.68
N LEU A 439 -24.78 20.44 -8.90
CA LEU A 439 -23.78 20.26 -7.86
C LEU A 439 -23.98 21.28 -6.73
N ALA A 440 -24.22 22.54 -7.06
CA ALA A 440 -24.52 23.59 -6.08
C ALA A 440 -25.71 23.22 -5.20
N ALA A 441 -26.82 22.76 -5.79
CA ALA A 441 -27.99 22.33 -5.04
C ALA A 441 -27.67 21.17 -4.09
N LYS A 442 -26.97 20.13 -4.57
CA LYS A 442 -26.55 18.99 -3.73
C LYS A 442 -25.72 19.45 -2.53
N LYS A 443 -24.72 20.31 -2.75
CA LYS A 443 -23.85 20.81 -1.66
C LYS A 443 -24.60 21.75 -0.69
N PHE A 444 -25.48 22.62 -1.15
CA PHE A 444 -26.35 23.42 -0.27
C PHE A 444 -27.30 22.55 0.56
N THR A 445 -27.86 21.47 0.00
CA THR A 445 -28.70 20.54 0.76
C THR A 445 -27.93 19.81 1.85
N GLN A 446 -26.68 19.41 1.57
CA GLN A 446 -25.78 18.81 2.57
C GLN A 446 -25.39 19.81 3.66
N ALA A 447 -25.23 21.10 3.32
CA ALA A 447 -24.98 22.18 4.28
C ALA A 447 -26.18 22.50 5.19
N GLY A 448 -27.39 22.06 4.82
CA GLY A 448 -28.64 22.35 5.52
C GLY A 448 -29.37 23.61 5.03
N ASP A 449 -28.80 24.37 4.09
CA ASP A 449 -29.44 25.55 3.48
C ASP A 449 -30.34 25.14 2.31
N LYS A 450 -31.56 24.71 2.64
CA LYS A 450 -32.55 24.27 1.65
C LYS A 450 -33.07 25.42 0.78
N TYR A 451 -32.98 26.66 1.25
CA TYR A 451 -33.51 27.81 0.53
C TYR A 451 -32.60 28.18 -0.64
N GLN A 452 -31.28 28.26 -0.40
CA GLN A 452 -30.31 28.47 -1.48
C GLN A 452 -30.22 27.27 -2.43
N ALA A 453 -30.37 26.05 -1.92
CA ALA A 453 -30.49 24.86 -2.76
C ALA A 453 -31.66 24.97 -3.74
N MET A 454 -32.84 25.40 -3.28
CA MET A 454 -33.99 25.62 -4.16
C MET A 454 -33.70 26.70 -5.20
N LYS A 455 -33.09 27.82 -4.82
CA LYS A 455 -32.70 28.87 -5.78
C LYS A 455 -31.71 28.38 -6.84
N ALA A 456 -30.77 27.52 -6.48
CA ALA A 456 -29.86 26.90 -7.45
C ALA A 456 -30.65 25.99 -8.40
N LEU A 457 -31.53 25.12 -7.89
CA LEU A 457 -32.37 24.25 -8.73
C LEU A 457 -33.28 25.03 -9.68
N LEU A 458 -33.87 26.15 -9.24
CA LEU A 458 -34.68 26.99 -10.12
C LEU A 458 -33.89 27.53 -11.31
N LYS A 459 -32.59 27.80 -11.15
CA LYS A 459 -31.70 28.23 -12.24
C LYS A 459 -31.29 27.07 -13.15
N SER A 460 -31.31 25.82 -12.68
CA SER A 460 -31.00 24.65 -13.51
C SER A 460 -32.12 24.31 -14.50
N GLY A 461 -33.36 24.72 -14.20
CA GLY A 461 -34.52 24.51 -15.05
C GLY A 461 -35.15 23.11 -14.94
N ASP A 462 -34.61 22.22 -14.11
CA ASP A 462 -35.08 20.83 -13.97
C ASP A 462 -36.38 20.76 -13.13
N THR A 463 -37.52 20.74 -13.82
CA THR A 463 -38.86 20.78 -13.22
C THR A 463 -39.11 19.61 -12.26
N ASP A 464 -38.68 18.41 -12.63
CA ASP A 464 -38.98 17.20 -11.86
C ASP A 464 -38.22 17.20 -10.54
N ARG A 465 -36.93 17.61 -10.58
CA ARG A 465 -36.13 17.77 -9.36
C ARG A 465 -36.64 18.90 -8.48
N ILE A 466 -37.12 20.01 -9.04
CA ILE A 466 -37.73 21.11 -8.29
C ILE A 466 -38.99 20.62 -7.55
N VAL A 467 -39.88 19.92 -8.24
CA VAL A 467 -41.12 19.36 -7.66
C VAL A 467 -40.81 18.35 -6.57
N PHE A 468 -39.85 17.46 -6.81
CA PHE A 468 -39.38 16.49 -5.83
C PHE A 468 -38.80 17.19 -4.59
N PHE A 469 -37.88 18.14 -4.79
CA PHE A 469 -37.19 18.83 -3.71
C PHE A 469 -38.15 19.68 -2.85
N ALA A 470 -39.16 20.31 -3.45
CA ALA A 470 -40.21 21.02 -2.73
C ALA A 470 -41.01 20.09 -1.79
N ASN A 471 -41.41 18.92 -2.29
CA ASN A 471 -42.15 17.93 -1.50
C ASN A 471 -41.33 17.32 -0.35
N VAL A 472 -40.03 17.12 -0.55
CA VAL A 472 -39.12 16.59 0.48
C VAL A 472 -38.79 17.66 1.53
N SER A 473 -38.61 18.92 1.13
CA SER A 473 -38.14 19.98 2.03
C SER A 473 -39.20 20.49 3.01
N ARG A 474 -40.49 20.44 2.63
CA ARG A 474 -41.65 20.80 3.46
C ARG A 474 -41.59 22.19 4.13
N GLN A 475 -40.98 23.17 3.47
CA GLN A 475 -40.93 24.56 3.95
C GLN A 475 -41.88 25.46 3.12
N PRO A 476 -42.58 26.41 3.75
CA PRO A 476 -43.55 27.27 3.06
C PRO A 476 -42.89 28.12 1.96
N ASP A 477 -41.72 28.70 2.23
CA ASP A 477 -41.01 29.55 1.28
C ASP A 477 -40.55 28.78 0.03
N ILE A 478 -40.16 27.51 0.22
CA ILE A 478 -39.74 26.62 -0.87
C ILE A 478 -40.94 26.25 -1.77
N TYR A 479 -42.10 26.00 -1.16
CA TYR A 479 -43.33 25.77 -1.92
C TYR A 479 -43.74 26.99 -2.74
N ILE A 480 -43.60 28.21 -2.18
CA ILE A 480 -43.89 29.45 -2.91
C ILE A 480 -42.93 29.61 -4.09
N LEU A 481 -41.63 29.38 -3.89
CA LEU A 481 -40.62 29.47 -4.95
C LEU A 481 -40.88 28.47 -6.09
N ALA A 482 -41.18 27.21 -5.76
CA ALA A 482 -41.53 26.20 -6.74
C ALA A 482 -42.84 26.53 -7.49
N GLY A 483 -43.85 27.02 -6.77
CA GLY A 483 -45.12 27.46 -7.35
C GLY A 483 -44.93 28.59 -8.35
N ASN A 484 -44.19 29.64 -7.97
CA ASN A 484 -43.94 30.79 -8.83
C ASN A 484 -43.14 30.41 -10.09
N TYR A 485 -42.19 29.48 -9.97
CA TYR A 485 -41.46 28.96 -11.13
C TYR A 485 -42.36 28.19 -12.08
N LEU A 486 -43.19 27.28 -11.57
CA LEU A 486 -44.14 26.54 -12.41
C LEU A 486 -45.17 27.44 -13.10
N GLN A 487 -45.52 28.60 -12.51
CA GLN A 487 -46.36 29.60 -13.19
C GLN A 487 -45.73 30.21 -14.43
N THR A 488 -44.39 30.30 -14.48
CA THR A 488 -43.67 30.85 -15.64
C THR A 488 -43.54 29.86 -16.80
N LEU A 489 -43.92 28.59 -16.60
CA LEU A 489 -43.88 27.54 -17.61
C LEU A 489 -45.26 27.35 -18.26
N ASP A 490 -45.30 26.64 -19.39
CA ASP A 490 -46.52 26.31 -20.12
C ASP A 490 -47.41 25.32 -19.36
N TRP A 491 -48.20 25.83 -18.41
CA TRP A 491 -49.09 25.04 -17.56
C TRP A 491 -50.28 24.40 -18.31
N ARG A 492 -50.58 24.82 -19.55
CA ARG A 492 -51.69 24.26 -20.36
C ARG A 492 -51.34 22.97 -21.08
N SER A 493 -50.10 22.84 -21.57
CA SER A 493 -49.62 21.62 -22.23
C SER A 493 -49.40 20.47 -21.24
N HIS A 494 -49.23 20.79 -19.95
CA HIS A 494 -48.97 19.85 -18.87
C HIS A 494 -49.92 20.09 -17.67
N PRO A 495 -51.10 19.43 -17.64
CA PRO A 495 -52.06 19.53 -16.54
C PRO A 495 -51.49 19.16 -15.16
N GLU A 496 -50.40 18.40 -15.11
CA GLU A 496 -49.69 18.05 -13.89
C GLU A 496 -49.07 19.28 -13.21
N TYR A 497 -48.61 20.29 -13.96
CA TYR A 497 -48.07 21.52 -13.39
C TYR A 497 -49.14 22.31 -12.64
N VAL A 498 -50.37 22.39 -13.18
CA VAL A 498 -51.50 23.01 -12.50
C VAL A 498 -51.78 22.31 -11.16
N LYS A 499 -51.79 20.97 -11.14
CA LYS A 499 -51.96 20.20 -9.89
C LYS A 499 -50.85 20.50 -8.89
N HIS A 500 -49.59 20.56 -9.34
CA HIS A 500 -48.44 20.87 -8.49
C HIS A 500 -48.50 22.30 -7.93
N ILE A 501 -48.83 23.30 -8.75
CA ILE A 501 -49.00 24.70 -8.34
C ILE A 501 -50.06 24.82 -7.24
N VAL A 502 -51.24 24.23 -7.45
CA VAL A 502 -52.32 24.21 -6.46
C VAL A 502 -51.87 23.51 -5.18
N THR A 503 -51.18 22.38 -5.30
CA THR A 503 -50.66 21.63 -4.15
C THR A 503 -49.61 22.43 -3.37
N PHE A 504 -48.73 23.15 -4.05
CA PHE A 504 -47.68 23.93 -3.40
C PHE A 504 -48.22 25.17 -2.70
N TYR A 505 -49.08 25.97 -3.33
CA TYR A 505 -49.66 27.15 -2.66
C TYR A 505 -50.62 26.79 -1.51
N THR A 506 -51.35 25.68 -1.62
CA THR A 506 -52.17 25.18 -0.49
C THR A 506 -51.30 24.72 0.67
N LYS A 507 -50.23 23.96 0.42
CA LYS A 507 -49.26 23.55 1.45
C LYS A 507 -48.48 24.74 2.04
N ALA A 508 -48.21 25.78 1.27
CA ALA A 508 -47.57 27.02 1.71
C ALA A 508 -48.49 27.91 2.58
N ARG A 509 -49.79 27.59 2.66
CA ARG A 509 -50.82 28.42 3.33
C ARG A 509 -50.90 29.84 2.76
N SER A 510 -50.70 30.00 1.44
CA SER A 510 -50.74 31.29 0.74
C SER A 510 -51.95 31.38 -0.22
N PRO A 511 -53.18 31.63 0.29
CA PRO A 511 -54.39 31.65 -0.53
C PRO A 511 -54.39 32.80 -1.55
N ASP A 512 -53.72 33.92 -1.26
CA ASP A 512 -53.65 35.08 -2.15
C ASP A 512 -52.93 34.78 -3.46
N LEU A 513 -51.80 34.05 -3.40
CA LEU A 513 -51.04 33.63 -4.59
C LEU A 513 -51.82 32.60 -5.42
N LEU A 514 -52.59 31.74 -4.76
CA LEU A 514 -53.44 30.76 -5.43
C LEU A 514 -54.61 31.43 -6.16
N VAL A 515 -55.24 32.44 -5.55
CA VAL A 515 -56.29 33.22 -6.22
C VAL A 515 -55.70 34.02 -7.39
N GLY A 516 -54.54 34.64 -7.21
CA GLY A 516 -53.83 35.31 -8.29
C GLY A 516 -53.50 34.39 -9.46
N PHE A 517 -53.13 33.13 -9.20
CA PHE A 517 -52.91 32.12 -10.23
C PHE A 517 -54.16 31.85 -11.07
N TYR A 518 -55.31 31.61 -10.43
CA TYR A 518 -56.56 31.36 -11.14
C TYR A 518 -57.07 32.60 -11.89
N GLU A 519 -56.85 33.81 -11.36
CA GLU A 519 -57.12 35.06 -12.10
C GLU A 519 -56.24 35.17 -13.35
N ALA A 520 -54.94 34.86 -13.26
CA ALA A 520 -54.03 34.84 -14.40
C ALA A 520 -54.40 33.76 -15.44
N CYS A 521 -54.80 32.57 -14.99
CA CYS A 521 -55.30 31.51 -15.87
C CYS A 521 -56.57 31.94 -16.61
N ALA A 522 -57.51 32.58 -15.92
CA ALA A 522 -58.74 33.09 -16.53
C ALA A 522 -58.43 34.18 -17.57
N GLN A 523 -57.46 35.07 -17.27
CA GLN A 523 -57.05 36.12 -18.20
C GLN A 523 -56.38 35.54 -19.45
N ALA A 524 -55.48 34.57 -19.30
CA ALA A 524 -54.81 33.92 -20.44
C ALA A 524 -55.81 33.16 -21.33
N GLU A 525 -56.77 32.44 -20.76
CA GLU A 525 -57.84 31.75 -21.51
C GLU A 525 -58.72 32.72 -22.32
N VAL A 526 -58.94 33.93 -21.82
CA VAL A 526 -59.71 34.98 -22.49
C VAL A 526 -58.91 35.66 -23.59
N ASP A 527 -57.68 36.08 -23.30
CA ASP A 527 -56.87 36.92 -24.18
C ASP A 527 -56.22 36.14 -25.33
N GLU A 528 -55.75 34.91 -25.08
CA GLU A 528 -54.99 34.14 -26.08
C GLU A 528 -55.84 33.09 -26.80
N TYR A 529 -56.87 32.54 -26.14
CA TYR A 529 -57.59 31.35 -26.63
C TYR A 529 -59.10 31.55 -26.85
N GLN A 530 -59.66 32.71 -26.47
CA GLN A 530 -61.10 33.01 -26.58
C GLN A 530 -62.03 31.93 -25.97
N ASN A 531 -61.55 31.19 -24.96
CA ASN A 531 -62.24 30.09 -24.31
C ASN A 531 -62.89 30.54 -22.99
N TYR A 532 -64.01 31.25 -23.11
CA TYR A 532 -64.68 31.91 -21.99
C TYR A 532 -65.29 30.95 -20.95
N ASP A 533 -65.72 29.73 -21.35
CA ASP A 533 -66.25 28.74 -20.39
C ASP A 533 -65.16 28.22 -19.43
N ASN A 534 -63.91 28.06 -19.90
CA ASN A 534 -62.78 27.67 -19.06
C ASN A 534 -62.34 28.81 -18.14
N ALA A 535 -62.33 30.04 -18.65
CA ALA A 535 -62.08 31.22 -17.83
C ALA A 535 -63.11 31.38 -16.70
N MET A 536 -64.39 31.09 -16.99
CA MET A 536 -65.45 31.08 -15.97
C MET A 536 -65.19 30.05 -14.87
N ASN A 537 -64.77 28.84 -15.24
CA ASN A 537 -64.46 27.78 -14.28
C ASN A 537 -63.26 28.13 -13.39
N ALA A 538 -62.23 28.75 -13.96
CA ALA A 538 -61.08 29.24 -13.18
C ALA A 538 -61.48 30.34 -12.17
N LEU A 539 -62.34 31.29 -12.57
CA LEU A 539 -62.85 32.33 -11.67
C LEU A 539 -63.73 31.78 -10.55
N LYS A 540 -64.55 30.75 -10.83
CA LYS A 540 -65.36 30.05 -9.82
C LYS A 540 -64.48 29.40 -8.74
N GLU A 541 -63.40 28.74 -9.14
CA GLU A 541 -62.46 28.16 -8.18
C GLU A 541 -61.68 29.24 -7.40
N ALA A 542 -61.29 30.35 -8.04
CA ALA A 542 -60.70 31.51 -7.36
C ALA A 542 -61.63 32.09 -6.27
N HIS A 543 -62.92 32.25 -6.59
CA HIS A 543 -63.93 32.77 -5.66
C HIS A 543 -64.16 31.83 -4.47
N LYS A 544 -64.21 30.51 -4.72
CA LYS A 544 -64.37 29.46 -3.70
C LYS A 544 -63.18 29.36 -2.74
N ILE A 545 -61.98 29.71 -3.19
CA ILE A 545 -60.79 29.77 -2.33
C ILE A 545 -60.84 31.05 -1.47
N MET A 546 -61.21 32.18 -2.06
CA MET A 546 -61.37 33.46 -1.37
C MET A 546 -62.48 33.45 -0.30
N SER A 547 -63.55 32.68 -0.52
CA SER A 547 -64.62 32.51 0.48
C SER A 547 -64.20 31.73 1.73
N LYS A 548 -63.05 31.03 1.68
CA LYS A 548 -62.52 30.23 2.80
C LYS A 548 -61.46 30.97 3.64
N THR A 549 -60.99 32.13 3.19
CA THR A 549 -59.99 32.98 3.87
C THR A 549 -60.62 33.88 4.95
N PRO A 550 -59.90 34.33 6.00
CA PRO A 550 -60.48 35.19 7.06
C PRO A 550 -60.78 36.64 6.62
N GLU A 551 -61.74 37.28 7.32
CA GLU A 551 -62.63 38.39 6.88
C GLU A 551 -62.01 39.71 6.41
N SER A 552 -60.73 40.00 6.65
CA SER A 552 -60.16 41.34 6.41
C SER A 552 -59.94 41.67 4.91
N SER A 553 -59.55 40.68 4.10
CA SER A 553 -59.26 40.83 2.66
C SER A 553 -60.42 40.40 1.76
N GLN A 554 -61.44 39.77 2.35
CA GLN A 554 -62.55 39.14 1.64
C GLN A 554 -63.46 40.15 0.93
N SER A 555 -63.75 41.31 1.53
CA SER A 555 -64.91 42.10 1.12
C SER A 555 -64.76 42.81 -0.24
N THR A 556 -63.58 43.29 -0.60
CA THR A 556 -63.34 44.02 -1.84
C THR A 556 -62.95 43.10 -2.99
N ARG A 557 -62.01 42.17 -2.77
CA ARG A 557 -61.54 41.26 -3.83
C ARG A 557 -62.57 40.18 -4.20
N SER A 558 -63.37 39.71 -3.24
CA SER A 558 -64.48 38.79 -3.52
C SER A 558 -65.59 39.46 -4.35
N LYS A 559 -65.93 40.72 -4.04
CA LYS A 559 -66.87 41.52 -4.85
C LYS A 559 -66.34 41.76 -6.26
N ALA A 560 -65.05 42.07 -6.40
CA ALA A 560 -64.42 42.24 -7.70
C ALA A 560 -64.46 40.94 -8.53
N LEU A 561 -64.13 39.79 -7.93
CA LEU A 561 -64.24 38.47 -8.58
C LEU A 561 -65.68 38.13 -8.99
N TYR A 562 -66.66 38.47 -8.14
CA TYR A 562 -68.07 38.25 -8.46
C TYR A 562 -68.56 39.12 -9.62
N MET A 563 -68.21 40.42 -9.63
CA MET A 563 -68.52 41.32 -10.75
C MET A 563 -67.87 40.85 -12.06
N LYS A 564 -66.62 40.40 -11.97
CA LYS A 564 -65.85 39.77 -13.04
C LYS A 564 -66.54 38.53 -13.63
N MET A 565 -67.05 37.63 -12.78
CA MET A 565 -67.82 36.45 -13.19
C MET A 565 -69.15 36.82 -13.84
N ALA A 566 -69.92 37.72 -13.22
CA ALA A 566 -71.22 38.16 -13.75
C ALA A 566 -71.07 38.79 -15.15
N PHE A 567 -70.01 39.56 -15.37
CA PHE A 567 -69.72 40.18 -16.65
C PHE A 567 -69.33 39.15 -17.74
N LEU A 568 -68.49 38.17 -17.39
CA LEU A 568 -68.14 37.08 -18.29
C LEU A 568 -69.37 36.21 -18.64
N GLU A 569 -70.29 36.00 -17.69
CA GLU A 569 -71.53 35.23 -17.89
C GLU A 569 -72.49 35.94 -18.85
N GLN A 570 -72.65 37.26 -18.70
CA GLN A 570 -73.41 38.09 -19.64
C GLN A 570 -72.83 37.98 -21.05
N PHE A 571 -71.49 38.07 -21.20
CA PHE A 571 -70.83 37.94 -22.48
C PHE A 571 -71.02 36.55 -23.13
N ILE A 572 -70.87 35.46 -22.35
CA ILE A 572 -71.10 34.08 -22.84
C ILE A 572 -72.55 33.89 -23.28
N ASN A 573 -73.52 34.41 -22.53
CA ASN A 573 -74.94 34.33 -22.87
C ASN A 573 -75.26 35.07 -24.16
N ILE A 574 -74.68 36.26 -24.36
CA ILE A 574 -74.85 37.04 -25.59
C ILE A 574 -74.18 36.35 -26.79
N ARG A 575 -73.03 35.69 -26.60
CA ARG A 575 -72.39 34.84 -27.64
C ARG A 575 -73.26 33.62 -28.01
N LYS A 576 -73.91 32.97 -27.05
CA LYS A 576 -74.83 31.84 -27.31
C LYS A 576 -76.11 32.27 -28.03
N MET A 577 -76.66 33.44 -27.69
CA MET A 577 -77.86 34.00 -28.31
C MET A 577 -77.60 34.58 -29.71
N SER A 578 -76.42 35.12 -29.97
CA SER A 578 -76.04 35.67 -31.28
C SER A 578 -75.79 34.60 -32.36
N ALA A 579 -75.57 33.34 -31.98
CA ALA A 579 -75.54 32.21 -32.90
C ALA A 579 -76.89 31.90 -33.57
N THR A 580 -78.00 32.40 -33.02
CA THR A 580 -79.37 32.14 -33.51
C THR A 580 -80.13 33.39 -33.98
N ASN A 581 -79.65 34.61 -33.69
CA ASN A 581 -80.32 35.86 -34.03
C ASN A 581 -79.35 37.03 -34.33
N LEU A 582 -79.61 37.77 -35.42
CA LEU A 582 -78.86 38.97 -35.85
C LEU A 582 -78.94 40.17 -34.88
N GLN A 583 -79.81 40.12 -33.86
CA GLN A 583 -79.91 41.13 -32.79
C GLN A 583 -78.76 41.08 -31.75
N GLY A 584 -77.84 40.12 -31.88
CA GLY A 584 -76.67 40.02 -31.00
C GLY A 584 -75.73 41.24 -31.07
N ILE A 585 -75.66 41.91 -32.22
CA ILE A 585 -74.73 43.02 -32.47
C ILE A 585 -75.05 44.23 -31.58
N SER A 586 -76.32 44.62 -31.46
CA SER A 586 -76.73 45.74 -30.59
C SER A 586 -76.47 45.45 -29.10
N GLN A 587 -76.47 44.17 -28.71
CA GLN A 587 -76.15 43.76 -27.33
C GLN A 587 -74.65 43.81 -27.06
N PHE A 588 -73.80 43.43 -28.02
CA PHE A 588 -72.35 43.60 -27.90
C PHE A 588 -71.93 45.08 -27.87
N GLU A 589 -72.61 45.96 -28.61
CA GLU A 589 -72.40 47.40 -28.55
C GLU A 589 -72.76 47.99 -27.17
N SER A 590 -73.81 47.47 -26.53
CA SER A 590 -74.19 47.87 -25.16
C SER A 590 -73.15 47.43 -24.11
N ILE A 591 -72.49 46.29 -24.31
CA ILE A 591 -71.38 45.83 -23.45
C ILE A 591 -70.17 46.76 -23.59
N LEU A 592 -69.84 47.21 -24.80
CA LEU A 592 -68.72 48.13 -25.06
C LEU A 592 -68.90 49.50 -24.37
N GLN A 593 -70.15 49.94 -24.16
CA GLN A 593 -70.48 51.19 -23.49
C GLN A 593 -70.62 51.07 -21.96
N SER A 594 -70.53 49.85 -21.41
CA SER A 594 -70.71 49.60 -19.98
C SER A 594 -69.44 49.89 -19.17
N SER A 595 -69.60 50.47 -17.97
CA SER A 595 -68.50 50.69 -16.99
C SER A 595 -67.89 49.39 -16.45
N SER A 596 -68.48 48.23 -16.79
CA SER A 596 -67.97 46.90 -16.48
C SER A 596 -66.77 46.46 -17.32
N MET A 597 -66.44 47.17 -18.40
CA MET A 597 -65.22 46.95 -19.19
C MET A 597 -63.93 47.27 -18.39
N ASP A 598 -64.02 48.13 -17.37
CA ASP A 598 -62.90 48.52 -16.51
C ASP A 598 -62.46 47.38 -15.54
N LEU A 599 -63.21 46.28 -15.47
CA LEU A 599 -62.89 45.11 -14.64
C LEU A 599 -61.70 44.28 -15.18
N GLY A 600 -61.21 44.58 -16.39
CA GLY A 600 -59.95 44.08 -16.94
C GLY A 600 -59.96 42.65 -17.49
N ILE A 601 -61.06 41.90 -17.35
CA ILE A 601 -61.17 40.52 -17.87
C ILE A 601 -61.35 40.48 -19.39
N LEU A 602 -62.29 41.26 -19.92
CA LEU A 602 -62.57 41.32 -21.36
C LEU A 602 -61.96 42.61 -21.90
N LYS A 603 -61.08 42.50 -22.90
CA LYS A 603 -60.57 43.66 -23.65
C LYS A 603 -61.56 44.05 -24.76
N PRO A 604 -61.64 45.33 -25.16
CA PRO A 604 -62.47 45.77 -26.28
C PRO A 604 -62.22 44.94 -27.57
N GLY A 605 -60.98 44.56 -27.82
CA GLY A 605 -60.60 43.69 -28.95
C GLY A 605 -61.29 42.32 -28.95
N ASN A 606 -61.58 41.75 -27.77
CA ASN A 606 -62.26 40.46 -27.66
C ASN A 606 -63.74 40.57 -28.05
N VAL A 607 -64.38 41.71 -27.73
CA VAL A 607 -65.76 42.01 -28.12
C VAL A 607 -65.85 42.35 -29.61
N TYR A 608 -64.91 43.12 -30.14
CA TYR A 608 -64.81 43.38 -31.59
C TYR A 608 -64.53 42.10 -32.39
N SER A 609 -63.70 41.18 -31.89
CA SER A 609 -63.48 39.87 -32.52
C SER A 609 -64.76 39.04 -32.57
N ALA A 610 -65.57 39.06 -31.51
CA ALA A 610 -66.85 38.36 -31.49
C ALA A 610 -67.88 38.99 -32.44
N ILE A 611 -67.91 40.32 -32.55
CA ILE A 611 -68.74 41.03 -33.55
C ILE A 611 -68.28 40.68 -34.97
N PHE A 612 -66.97 40.67 -35.23
CA PHE A 612 -66.43 40.33 -36.54
C PHE A 612 -66.73 38.88 -36.96
N GLN A 613 -66.67 37.92 -36.03
CA GLN A 613 -67.07 36.52 -36.25
C GLN A 613 -68.56 36.35 -36.60
N LEU A 614 -69.41 37.36 -36.36
CA LEU A 614 -70.83 37.35 -36.74
C LEU A 614 -71.09 38.04 -38.09
N TYR A 615 -70.11 38.80 -38.61
CA TYR A 615 -70.17 39.47 -39.91
C TYR A 615 -69.57 38.64 -41.05
N VAL A 616 -68.64 37.72 -40.74
CA VAL A 616 -68.09 36.69 -41.65
C VAL A 616 -68.98 35.46 -41.59
#